data_AF-A0A7C5XPG5-F1
#
_entry.id   AF-A0A7C5XPG5-F1
#
_cell.length_a   1.000
_cell.length_b   1.000
_cell.length_c   1.000
_cell.angle_alpha   90.00
_cell.angle_beta   90.00
_cell.angle_gamma   90.00
#
_symmetry.space_group_name_H-M   'P 1'
#
loop_
_entity.id
_entity.type
_entity.pdbx_description
1 polymer ?
#
loop_
_entity_poly.entity_id
_entity_poly.type
_entity_poly.pdbx_seq_one_letter_code
_entity_poly.pdbx_strand_id
1 'polypeptide(L)'
;MGLSISTGVFTGLDTQSIIEKLLEVERQPLAAMQARRSTYEAKISAWGSIKSTLSSLRDALADLKEGALIAKKAESSDTSVFTATADGTAVAGSYNVKVDRLATTQVLYSQT
;
A
#
# COMPACT_ATOMS: atom_id res chain seq x y z
N MET A 1 -19.80 46.88 -67.28
CA MET A 1 -18.98 45.97 -66.45
C MET A 1 -19.19 46.34 -64.98
N GLY A 2 -20.40 46.10 -64.47
CA GLY A 2 -20.72 46.30 -63.06
C GLY A 2 -20.53 44.99 -62.32
N LEU A 3 -19.63 44.96 -61.35
CA LEU A 3 -19.53 43.86 -60.40
C LEU A 3 -20.73 43.95 -59.46
N SER A 4 -21.74 43.13 -59.74
CA SER A 4 -22.94 42.98 -58.92
C SER A 4 -22.58 42.36 -57.57
N ILE A 5 -22.33 43.21 -56.60
CA ILE A 5 -22.54 42.98 -55.17
C ILE A 5 -24.05 42.83 -54.89
N SER A 6 -24.67 41.73 -55.33
CA SER A 6 -26.05 41.41 -54.93
C SER A 6 -26.43 40.01 -55.41
N THR A 7 -26.27 39.03 -54.52
CA THR A 7 -27.02 37.75 -54.38
C THR A 7 -26.24 36.95 -53.34
N GLY A 8 -26.46 37.18 -52.05
CA GLY A 8 -27.60 36.61 -51.33
C GLY A 8 -27.19 35.20 -50.87
N VAL A 9 -26.71 34.99 -49.64
CA VAL A 9 -27.53 34.93 -48.40
C VAL A 9 -28.67 33.89 -48.48
N PHE A 10 -28.74 33.13 -49.58
CA PHE A 10 -29.78 32.13 -49.84
C PHE A 10 -29.09 30.82 -50.23
N THR A 11 -28.65 30.07 -49.22
CA THR A 11 -28.62 28.58 -49.15
C THR A 11 -27.69 28.16 -48.01
N GLY A 12 -28.28 27.87 -46.85
CA GLY A 12 -27.68 26.96 -45.87
C GLY A 12 -26.40 27.44 -45.19
N LEU A 13 -26.35 28.71 -44.73
CA LEU A 13 -25.49 29.02 -43.59
C LEU A 13 -26.02 28.18 -42.42
N ASP A 14 -25.45 26.99 -42.28
CA ASP A 14 -25.63 26.11 -41.15
C ASP A 14 -24.97 26.79 -39.94
N THR A 15 -25.68 27.79 -39.41
CA THR A 15 -25.32 28.54 -38.22
C THR A 15 -25.15 27.59 -37.05
N GLN A 16 -25.89 26.48 -37.02
CA GLN A 16 -25.68 25.38 -36.10
C GLN A 16 -24.25 24.83 -36.24
N SER A 17 -23.79 24.48 -37.45
CA SER A 17 -22.42 23.99 -37.66
C SER A 17 -21.33 25.01 -37.33
N ILE A 18 -21.57 26.30 -37.56
CA ILE A 18 -20.61 27.37 -37.23
C ILE A 18 -20.53 27.54 -35.72
N ILE A 19 -21.67 27.52 -35.02
CA ILE A 19 -21.75 27.57 -33.56
C ILE A 19 -21.09 26.33 -32.95
N GLU A 20 -21.34 25.14 -33.50
CA GLU A 20 -20.70 23.89 -33.06
C GLU A 20 -19.19 23.93 -33.24
N LYS A 21 -18.68 24.39 -34.39
CA LYS A 21 -17.24 24.55 -34.60
C LYS A 21 -16.62 25.61 -33.70
N LEU A 22 -17.32 26.71 -33.42
CA LEU A 22 -16.84 27.75 -32.51
C LEU A 22 -16.77 27.20 -31.07
N LEU A 23 -17.82 26.47 -30.64
CA LEU A 23 -17.90 25.82 -29.34
C LEU A 23 -16.83 24.73 -29.18
N GLU A 24 -16.52 23.99 -30.24
CA GLU A 24 -15.48 22.97 -30.26
C GLU A 24 -14.09 23.60 -30.04
N VAL A 25 -13.80 24.73 -30.70
CA VAL A 25 -12.58 25.51 -30.48
C VAL A 25 -12.53 26.07 -29.05
N GLU A 26 -13.66 26.57 -28.53
CA GLU A 26 -13.75 27.10 -27.16
C GLU A 26 -13.56 26.02 -26.09
N ARG A 27 -13.87 24.75 -26.42
CA ARG A 27 -13.67 23.58 -25.53
C ARG A 27 -12.25 23.01 -25.57
N GLN A 28 -11.44 23.33 -26.58
CA GLN A 28 -10.04 22.89 -26.65
C GLN A 28 -9.19 23.23 -25.41
N PRO A 29 -9.21 24.47 -24.87
CA PRO A 29 -8.44 24.79 -23.66
C PRO A 29 -8.90 23.99 -22.44
N LEU A 30 -10.20 23.70 -22.33
CA LEU A 30 -10.74 22.85 -21.27
C LEU A 30 -10.22 21.41 -21.40
N ALA A 31 -10.27 20.83 -22.60
CA ALA A 31 -9.73 19.50 -22.87
C ALA A 31 -8.21 19.42 -22.57
N ALA A 32 -7.46 20.46 -22.95
CA ALA A 32 -6.03 20.55 -22.65
C ALA A 32 -5.75 20.63 -21.14
N MET A 33 -6.57 21.35 -20.37
CA MET A 33 -6.47 21.38 -18.90
C MET A 33 -6.85 20.04 -18.27
N GLN A 34 -7.87 19.36 -18.77
CA GLN A 34 -8.26 18.01 -18.34
C GLN A 34 -7.13 17.00 -18.55
N ALA A 35 -6.49 17.03 -19.73
CA ALA A 35 -5.36 16.17 -20.06
C ALA A 35 -4.14 16.44 -19.16
N ARG A 36 -3.86 17.72 -18.86
CA ARG A 36 -2.82 18.11 -17.90
C ARG A 36 -3.14 17.58 -16.50
N ARG A 37 -4.37 17.73 -16.02
CA ARG A 37 -4.81 17.20 -14.71
C ARG A 37 -4.58 15.69 -14.64
N SER A 38 -5.05 14.94 -15.64
CA SER A 38 -4.86 13.48 -15.70
C SER A 38 -3.38 13.09 -15.67
N THR A 39 -2.52 13.83 -16.37
CA THR A 39 -1.07 13.61 -16.34
C THR A 39 -0.48 13.85 -14.96
N TYR A 40 -0.91 14.89 -14.24
CA TYR A 40 -0.45 15.17 -12.88
C TYR A 40 -0.97 14.14 -11.87
N GLU A 41 -2.22 13.69 -11.99
CA GLU A 41 -2.77 12.61 -11.15
C GLU A 41 -1.99 11.31 -11.35
N ALA A 42 -1.70 10.93 -12.61
CA ALA A 42 -0.87 9.77 -12.90
C ALA A 42 0.53 9.86 -12.29
N LYS A 43 1.15 11.05 -12.32
CA LYS A 43 2.44 11.30 -11.65
C LYS A 43 2.32 11.16 -10.14
N ILE A 44 1.27 11.71 -9.52
CA ILE A 44 1.02 11.61 -8.08
C ILE A 44 0.85 10.14 -7.68
N SER A 45 0.06 9.36 -8.43
CA SER A 45 -0.10 7.92 -8.18
C SER A 45 1.22 7.18 -8.29
N ALA A 46 2.03 7.45 -9.31
CA ALA A 46 3.35 6.85 -9.47
C ALA A 46 4.28 7.15 -8.27
N TRP A 47 4.32 8.41 -7.82
CA TRP A 47 5.07 8.79 -6.62
C TRP A 47 4.51 8.16 -5.34
N GLY A 48 3.18 8.01 -5.24
CA GLY A 48 2.51 7.32 -4.15
C GLY A 48 2.91 5.85 -4.07
N SER A 49 2.95 5.15 -5.21
CA SER A 49 3.42 3.77 -5.29
C SER A 49 4.89 3.65 -4.89
N ILE A 50 5.77 4.51 -5.39
CA ILE A 50 7.19 4.53 -5.00
C ILE A 50 7.34 4.75 -3.49
N LYS A 51 6.63 5.74 -2.93
CA LYS A 51 6.64 6.01 -1.49
C LYS A 51 6.19 4.80 -0.68
N SER A 52 5.12 4.12 -1.12
CA SER A 52 4.62 2.91 -0.47
C SER A 52 5.68 1.82 -0.47
N THR A 53 6.29 1.53 -1.63
CA THR A 53 7.34 0.50 -1.74
C THR A 53 8.57 0.82 -0.89
N LEU A 54 8.97 2.09 -0.83
CA LEU A 54 10.10 2.51 0.00
C LEU A 54 9.76 2.46 1.50
N SER A 55 8.53 2.76 1.89
CA SER A 55 8.08 2.59 3.28
C SER A 55 8.15 1.12 3.68
N SER A 56 7.59 0.22 2.88
CA SER A 56 7.65 -1.22 3.15
C SER A 56 9.08 -1.73 3.23
N LEU A 57 9.98 -1.24 2.38
CA LEU A 57 11.40 -1.59 2.46
C LEU A 57 12.04 -1.07 3.76
N ARG A 58 11.78 0.18 4.13
CA ARG A 58 12.28 0.77 5.38
C ARG A 58 11.79 -0.01 6.59
N ASP A 59 10.52 -0.40 6.60
CA ASP A 59 9.93 -1.15 7.70
C ASP A 59 10.56 -2.55 7.80
N ALA A 60 10.76 -3.24 6.66
CA ALA A 60 11.50 -4.52 6.64
C ALA A 60 12.95 -4.40 7.12
N LEU A 61 13.64 -3.29 6.81
CA LEU A 61 14.99 -3.02 7.32
C LEU A 61 14.99 -2.71 8.82
N ALA A 62 13.94 -2.05 9.33
CA ALA A 62 13.78 -1.79 10.76
C ALA A 62 13.57 -3.11 11.52
N ASP A 63 12.70 -3.99 11.02
CA ASP A 63 12.48 -5.33 11.58
C ASP A 63 13.77 -6.16 11.63
N LEU A 64 14.58 -6.08 10.57
CA LEU A 64 15.87 -6.76 10.52
C LEU A 64 16.85 -6.24 11.58
N LYS A 65 16.84 -4.92 11.84
CA LYS A 65 17.70 -4.27 12.83
C LYS A 65 17.31 -4.63 14.27
N GLU A 66 16.03 -4.85 14.55
CA GLU A 66 15.51 -4.99 15.93
C GLU A 66 15.65 -6.38 16.55
N GLY A 67 16.07 -7.42 15.82
CA GLY A 67 16.40 -8.69 16.49
C GLY A 67 16.23 -9.96 15.67
N ALA A 68 15.79 -9.89 14.41
CA ALA A 68 15.64 -11.07 13.57
C ALA A 68 16.93 -11.91 13.45
N LEU A 69 18.11 -11.27 13.58
CA LEU A 69 19.41 -11.94 13.49
C LEU A 69 19.92 -12.56 14.82
N ILE A 70 19.25 -12.30 15.95
CA ILE A 70 19.67 -12.78 17.28
C ILE A 70 18.72 -13.89 17.78
N ALA A 71 17.80 -14.35 16.94
CA ALA A 71 16.90 -15.45 17.28
C ALA A 71 17.70 -16.71 17.65
N LYS A 72 17.43 -17.26 18.83
CA LYS A 72 18.01 -18.52 19.31
C LYS A 72 16.92 -19.58 19.35
N LYS A 73 17.27 -20.80 18.95
CA LYS A 73 16.36 -21.94 19.00
C LYS A 73 16.65 -22.75 20.25
N ALA A 74 15.62 -23.06 21.02
CA ALA A 74 15.67 -24.09 22.05
C ALA A 74 15.13 -25.40 21.48
N GLU A 75 15.86 -26.49 21.70
CA GLU A 75 15.44 -27.85 21.35
C GLU A 75 15.43 -28.69 22.62
N SER A 76 14.32 -29.40 22.85
CA SER A 76 14.17 -30.36 23.94
C SER A 76 14.33 -31.77 23.38
N SER A 77 15.05 -32.62 24.09
CA SER A 77 15.20 -34.03 23.72
C SER A 77 13.91 -34.83 23.85
N ASP A 78 12.99 -34.41 24.74
CA ASP A 78 11.66 -35.00 24.88
C ASP A 78 10.61 -33.90 25.10
N THR A 79 9.96 -33.52 24.01
CA THR A 79 8.92 -32.48 24.01
C THR A 79 7.62 -32.92 24.69
N SER A 80 7.44 -34.22 24.98
CA SER A 80 6.27 -34.71 25.69
C SER A 80 6.36 -34.48 27.20
N VAL A 81 7.58 -34.40 27.73
CA VAL A 81 7.87 -34.17 29.15
C VAL A 81 8.15 -32.69 29.43
N PHE A 82 8.87 -32.01 28.54
CA PHE A 82 9.28 -30.62 28.74
C PHE A 82 9.49 -29.89 27.41
N THR A 83 8.99 -28.66 27.33
CA THR A 83 9.22 -27.74 26.21
C THR A 83 9.97 -26.51 26.69
N ALA A 84 10.90 -26.01 25.87
CA ALA A 84 11.64 -24.78 26.14
C ALA A 84 11.53 -23.82 24.95
N THR A 85 11.52 -22.52 25.26
CA THR A 85 11.62 -21.42 24.30
C THR A 85 12.86 -20.59 24.64
N ALA A 86 13.56 -20.09 23.63
CA ALA A 86 14.73 -19.23 23.81
C ALA A 86 14.44 -17.83 23.27
N ASP A 87 14.71 -16.83 24.09
CA ASP A 87 14.68 -15.42 23.67
C ASP A 87 16.04 -14.99 23.12
N GLY A 88 16.10 -13.83 22.45
CA GLY A 88 17.34 -13.35 21.80
C GLY A 88 18.52 -13.11 22.75
N THR A 89 18.28 -13.02 24.05
CA THR A 89 19.31 -12.86 25.10
C THR A 89 19.74 -14.19 25.73
N ALA A 90 19.11 -15.32 25.36
CA ALA A 90 19.42 -16.63 25.93
C ALA A 90 20.89 -16.99 25.72
N VAL A 91 21.54 -17.63 26.68
CA VAL A 91 22.93 -18.09 26.52
C VAL A 91 22.93 -19.36 25.68
N ALA A 92 23.82 -19.43 24.68
CA ALA A 92 23.95 -20.63 23.87
C ALA A 92 24.70 -21.70 24.67
N GLY A 93 24.09 -22.88 24.82
CA GLY A 93 24.67 -23.98 25.57
C GLY A 93 23.73 -25.17 25.69
N SER A 94 24.26 -26.30 26.13
CA SER A 94 23.47 -27.50 26.45
C SER A 94 23.15 -27.53 27.93
N TYR A 95 21.88 -27.72 28.27
CA TYR A 95 21.40 -27.73 29.65
C TYR A 95 20.77 -29.09 29.97
N ASN A 96 21.20 -29.69 31.08
CA ASN A 96 20.58 -30.92 31.59
C ASN A 96 19.45 -30.55 32.55
N VAL A 97 18.21 -30.85 32.16
CA VAL A 97 17.01 -30.59 32.95
C VAL A 97 16.44 -31.93 33.40
N LYS A 98 16.22 -32.10 34.71
CA LYS A 98 15.56 -33.27 35.30
C LYS A 98 14.24 -32.83 35.93
N VAL A 99 13.14 -33.46 35.53
CA VAL A 99 11.80 -33.18 36.08
C VAL A 99 11.49 -34.21 37.16
N ASP A 100 11.55 -33.81 38.44
CA ASP A 100 11.28 -34.72 39.56
C ASP A 100 9.80 -34.73 39.99
N ARG A 101 9.13 -33.57 39.98
CA ARG A 101 7.69 -33.47 40.31
C ARG A 101 7.05 -32.26 39.65
N LEU A 102 5.84 -32.44 39.11
CA LEU A 102 5.05 -31.32 38.57
C LEU A 102 4.48 -30.46 39.70
N ALA A 103 4.40 -29.16 39.45
CA ALA A 103 3.70 -28.24 40.34
C ALA A 103 2.20 -28.55 40.31
N THR A 104 1.60 -28.72 41.49
CA THR A 104 0.16 -28.95 41.66
C THR A 104 -0.46 -27.76 42.36
N THR A 105 -1.67 -27.37 41.97
CA THR A 105 -2.43 -26.33 42.68
C THR A 105 -2.92 -26.85 44.03
N GLN A 106 -2.94 -25.98 45.04
CA GLN A 106 -3.48 -26.31 46.36
C GLN A 106 -5.02 -26.16 46.35
N VAL A 107 -5.74 -27.23 46.70
CA VAL A 107 -7.19 -27.20 46.87
C VAL A 107 -7.51 -27.41 48.35
N LEU A 108 -8.12 -26.42 48.99
CA LEU A 108 -8.63 -26.54 50.35
C LEU A 108 -10.11 -26.93 50.29
N TYR A 109 -10.44 -28.11 50.80
CA TYR A 109 -11.82 -28.54 50.97
C TYR A 109 -12.24 -28.30 52.44
N SER A 110 -13.19 -27.40 52.66
CA SER A 110 -13.81 -27.21 53.97
C SER A 110 -14.94 -28.22 54.12
N GLN A 111 -14.75 -29.24 54.97
CA GLN A 111 -15.85 -30.10 55.40
C GLN A 111 -16.65 -29.35 56.47
N THR A 112 -17.80 -28.82 56.08
CA THR A 112 -18.90 -28.53 57.01
C THR A 112 -19.60 -29.80 57.41
#